data_AF-A0A6C0EXG3-F1
#
_entry.id   AF-A0A6C0EXG3-F1
#
_cell.length_a   1.000
_cell.length_b   1.000
_cell.length_c   1.000
_cell.angle_alpha   90.00
_cell.angle_beta   90.00
_cell.angle_gamma   90.00
#
_symmetry.space_group_name_H-M   'P 1'
#
loop_
_entity.id
_entity.type
_entity.pdbx_description
1 polymer ?
#
loop_
_entity_poly.entity_id
_entity_poly.type
_entity_poly.pdbx_seq_one_letter_code
_entity_poly.pdbx_strand_id
1 'polypeptide(L)'
;MNKENENPIKQIQLPFHKSKEERIADVKPIIQKLNDLELNMSYPAIKRLYKEVAEYMKDGESRKINIPFPEVKRRIKGFLSGDTRKETWVKLEADD
;
A
#
# COMPACT_ATOMS: atom_id res chain seq x y z
N MET A 1 15.90 -2.24 -53.71
CA MET A 1 16.62 -2.79 -52.52
C MET A 1 16.83 -1.66 -51.52
N ASN A 2 16.87 -2.00 -50.22
CA ASN A 2 17.08 -1.17 -49.01
C ASN A 2 15.76 -0.89 -48.27
N LYS A 3 15.16 -1.91 -47.65
CA LYS A 3 15.40 -2.40 -46.26
C LYS A 3 14.90 -1.40 -45.22
N GLU A 4 13.65 -1.64 -44.81
CA GLU A 4 12.96 -1.10 -43.66
C GLU A 4 13.80 -1.29 -42.39
N ASN A 5 14.08 -0.19 -41.69
CA ASN A 5 14.60 -0.21 -40.33
C ASN A 5 13.49 0.31 -39.41
N GLU A 6 12.40 -0.45 -39.32
CA GLU A 6 11.41 -0.25 -38.27
C GLU A 6 12.02 -0.71 -36.95
N ASN A 7 12.33 0.26 -36.09
CA ASN A 7 12.79 0.03 -34.73
C ASN A 7 11.60 -0.61 -33.97
N PRO A 8 11.65 -1.86 -33.50
CA PRO A 8 10.52 -2.42 -32.78
C PRO A 8 10.39 -1.65 -31.46
N ILE A 9 9.28 -0.93 -31.32
CA ILE A 9 8.83 -0.35 -30.05
C ILE A 9 8.80 -1.52 -29.06
N LYS A 10 9.83 -1.61 -28.19
CA LYS A 10 9.85 -2.58 -27.10
C LYS A 10 8.60 -2.30 -26.27
N GLN A 11 7.61 -3.17 -26.38
CA GLN A 11 6.42 -3.18 -25.55
C GLN A 11 6.92 -3.11 -24.09
N ILE A 12 6.80 -1.95 -23.46
CA ILE A 12 7.25 -1.70 -22.10
C ILE A 12 6.36 -2.58 -21.23
N GLN A 13 6.83 -3.79 -20.90
CA GLN A 13 6.22 -4.60 -19.86
C GLN A 13 6.42 -3.83 -18.56
N LEU A 14 5.41 -3.03 -18.20
CA LEU A 14 5.32 -2.40 -16.89
C LEU A 14 5.57 -3.50 -15.86
N PRO A 15 6.48 -3.28 -14.88
CA PRO A 15 6.74 -4.27 -13.86
C PRO A 15 5.42 -4.61 -13.17
N PHE A 16 5.13 -5.90 -13.05
CA PHE A 16 3.97 -6.37 -12.30
C PHE A 16 4.05 -5.94 -10.83
N HIS A 17 5.26 -5.67 -10.32
CA HIS A 17 5.53 -5.30 -8.93
C HIS A 17 5.85 -3.80 -8.80
N LYS A 18 5.32 -3.18 -7.75
CA LYS A 18 5.58 -1.78 -7.40
C LYS A 18 7.03 -1.54 -7.01
N SER A 19 7.61 -0.49 -7.55
CA SER A 19 8.92 0.00 -7.11
C SER A 19 8.88 0.48 -5.66
N LYS A 20 10.03 0.54 -4.99
CA LYS A 20 10.11 1.07 -3.61
C LYS A 20 9.52 2.48 -3.50
N GLU A 21 9.76 3.32 -4.50
CA GLU A 21 9.25 4.69 -4.58
C GLU A 21 7.72 4.72 -4.69
N GLU A 22 7.13 3.86 -5.51
CA GLU A 22 5.67 3.72 -5.63
C GLU A 22 5.05 3.24 -4.32
N ARG A 23 5.68 2.26 -3.66
CA ARG A 23 5.23 1.78 -2.35
C ARG A 23 5.24 2.91 -1.32
N ILE A 24 6.29 3.74 -1.31
CA ILE A 24 6.37 4.93 -0.44
C ILE A 24 5.26 5.92 -0.78
N ALA A 25 5.02 6.19 -2.06
CA ALA A 25 3.97 7.10 -2.51
C ALA A 25 2.57 6.63 -2.09
N ASP A 26 2.29 5.32 -2.14
CA ASP A 26 1.02 4.73 -1.68
C ASP A 26 0.81 4.86 -0.17
N VAL A 27 1.87 4.65 0.60
CA VAL A 27 1.78 4.58 2.07
C VAL A 27 1.81 5.98 2.69
N LYS A 28 2.49 6.93 2.07
CA LYS A 28 2.57 8.32 2.56
C LYS A 28 1.20 8.93 2.90
N PRO A 29 0.15 8.88 2.04
CA PRO A 29 -1.16 9.41 2.39
C PRO A 29 -1.82 8.65 3.54
N ILE A 30 -1.61 7.33 3.66
CA ILE A 30 -2.12 6.53 4.78
C ILE A 30 -1.51 7.04 6.09
N ILE A 31 -0.18 7.16 6.14
CA ILE A 31 0.53 7.63 7.35
C ILE A 31 0.17 9.08 7.68
N GLN A 32 0.07 9.96 6.68
CA GLN A 32 -0.39 11.34 6.89
C GLN A 32 -1.79 11.37 7.49
N LYS A 33 -2.73 10.56 6.98
CA LYS A 33 -4.10 10.54 7.51
C LYS A 33 -4.17 10.00 8.93
N LEU A 34 -3.32 9.03 9.30
CA LEU A 34 -3.22 8.58 10.69
C LEU A 34 -2.75 9.70 11.61
N ASN A 35 -1.74 10.49 11.20
CA ASN A 35 -1.26 11.62 11.98
C ASN A 35 -2.31 12.73 12.10
N ASP A 36 -3.02 13.05 11.01
CA ASP A 36 -4.14 14.02 10.97
C ASP A 36 -5.29 13.64 11.92
N LEU A 37 -5.52 12.34 12.11
CA LEU A 37 -6.51 11.80 13.03
C LEU A 37 -5.97 11.59 14.46
N GLU A 38 -4.74 12.04 14.74
CA GLU A 38 -4.03 11.82 16.01
C GLU A 38 -3.93 10.33 16.42
N LEU A 39 -3.98 9.44 15.41
CA LEU A 39 -3.84 8.00 15.55
C LEU A 39 -2.36 7.64 15.60
N ASN A 40 -1.83 7.68 16.82
CA ASN A 40 -0.42 7.47 17.10
C ASN A 40 -0.08 6.00 17.43
N MET A 41 1.22 5.69 17.47
CA MET A 41 1.73 4.35 17.81
C MET A 41 1.41 3.88 19.24
N SER A 42 0.88 4.76 20.09
CA SER A 42 0.34 4.42 21.42
C SER A 42 -0.80 3.40 21.31
N TYR A 43 -1.57 3.45 20.22
CA TYR A 43 -2.64 2.51 19.96
C TYR A 43 -2.07 1.18 19.44
N PRO A 44 -2.35 0.03 20.09
CA PRO A 44 -1.89 -1.28 19.62
C PRO A 44 -2.33 -1.59 18.19
N ALA A 45 -3.52 -1.13 17.78
CA ALA A 45 -4.03 -1.31 16.42
C ALA A 45 -3.15 -0.57 15.39
N ILE A 46 -2.76 0.66 15.70
CA ILE A 46 -1.89 1.48 14.85
C ILE A 46 -0.48 0.89 14.80
N LYS A 47 0.07 0.44 15.93
CA LYS A 47 1.37 -0.23 15.97
C LYS A 47 1.41 -1.46 15.05
N ARG A 48 0.33 -2.25 15.03
CA ARG A 48 0.18 -3.39 14.09
C ARG A 48 0.13 -2.92 12.64
N LEU A 49 -0.61 -1.85 12.33
CA LEU A 49 -0.66 -1.30 10.98
C LEU A 49 0.72 -0.86 10.49
N TYR A 50 1.50 -0.14 11.31
CA TYR A 50 2.87 0.25 10.98
C TYR A 50 3.78 -0.95 10.73
N LYS A 51 3.60 -2.05 11.47
CA LYS A 51 4.35 -3.29 11.24
C LYS A 51 4.05 -3.88 9.85
N GLU A 52 2.77 -4.02 9.50
CA GLU A 52 2.36 -4.51 8.18
C GLU A 52 2.89 -3.63 7.05
N VAL A 53 2.84 -2.31 7.24
CA VAL A 53 3.41 -1.33 6.31
C VAL A 53 4.92 -1.48 6.18
N ALA A 54 5.65 -1.64 7.29
CA ALA A 54 7.11 -1.81 7.27
C ALA A 54 7.52 -3.09 6.53
N GLU A 55 6.80 -4.19 6.74
CA GLU A 55 7.04 -5.43 6.02
C GLU A 55 6.69 -5.30 4.52
N TYR A 56 5.57 -4.65 4.18
CA TYR A 56 5.25 -4.31 2.77
C TYR A 56 6.36 -3.47 2.10
N MET A 57 6.95 -2.51 2.81
CA MET A 57 8.07 -1.72 2.32
C MET A 57 9.35 -2.53 2.13
N LYS A 58 9.53 -3.58 2.92
CA LYS A 58 10.70 -4.46 2.84
C LYS A 58 10.56 -5.42 1.66
N ASP A 59 9.52 -6.23 1.67
CA ASP A 59 9.41 -7.40 0.80
C ASP A 59 8.59 -7.10 -0.47
N GLY A 60 7.74 -6.07 -0.44
CA GLY A 60 6.91 -5.65 -1.59
C GLY A 60 5.70 -6.53 -1.84
N GLU A 61 5.44 -7.50 -0.96
CA GLU A 61 4.33 -8.44 -1.09
C GLU A 61 2.98 -7.81 -0.71
N SER A 62 1.93 -8.25 -1.40
CA SER A 62 0.56 -7.84 -1.13
C SER A 62 0.08 -8.32 0.24
N ARG A 63 -0.51 -7.43 1.05
CA ARG A 63 -1.00 -7.74 2.40
C ARG A 63 -2.43 -7.25 2.61
N LYS A 64 -3.25 -8.10 3.19
CA LYS A 64 -4.61 -7.74 3.62
C LYS A 64 -4.58 -7.28 5.07
N ILE A 65 -4.96 -6.04 5.30
CA ILE A 65 -5.06 -5.45 6.62
C ILE A 65 -6.47 -5.70 7.17
N ASN A 66 -6.53 -6.33 8.35
CA ASN A 66 -7.76 -6.49 9.12
C ASN A 66 -7.40 -6.48 10.60
N ILE A 67 -7.36 -5.29 11.20
CA ILE A 67 -6.90 -5.09 12.57
C ILE A 67 -8.04 -4.53 13.41
N PRO A 68 -8.47 -5.22 14.49
CA PRO A 68 -9.47 -4.68 15.41
C PRO A 68 -8.92 -3.43 16.11
N PHE A 69 -9.74 -2.39 16.20
CA PHE A 69 -9.40 -1.12 16.85
C PHE A 69 -10.46 -0.78 17.91
N PRO A 70 -10.48 -1.52 19.04
CA PRO A 70 -11.54 -1.43 20.04
C PRO A 70 -11.63 -0.05 20.71
N GLU A 71 -10.52 0.66 20.83
CA GLU A 71 -10.44 1.97 21.48
C GLU A 71 -11.32 3.03 20.80
N VAL A 72 -11.52 2.90 19.49
CA VAL A 72 -12.43 3.78 18.73
C VAL A 72 -13.67 3.04 18.23
N LYS A 73 -13.95 1.83 18.74
CA LYS A 73 -15.05 0.94 18.32
C LYS A 73 -15.11 0.74 16.80
N ARG A 74 -13.94 0.58 16.18
CA ARG A 74 -13.79 0.41 14.74
C ARG A 74 -12.82 -0.72 14.42
N ARG A 75 -12.71 -1.02 13.14
CA ARG A 75 -11.74 -1.95 12.58
C ARG A 75 -10.96 -1.26 11.46
N ILE A 76 -9.64 -1.41 11.48
CA ILE A 76 -8.78 -0.97 10.38
C ILE A 76 -8.84 -2.07 9.32
N LYS A 77 -9.45 -1.77 8.18
CA LYS A 77 -9.46 -2.65 7.00
C LYS A 77 -8.63 -2.01 5.90
N GLY A 78 -7.92 -2.82 5.14
CA GLY A 78 -7.10 -2.28 4.07
C GLY A 78 -6.49 -3.37 3.21
N PHE A 79 -5.86 -2.93 2.15
CA PHE A 79 -5.09 -3.78 1.26
C PHE A 79 -3.85 -3.00 0.83
N LEU A 80 -2.68 -3.52 1.17
CA LEU A 80 -1.40 -3.03 0.66
C LEU A 80 -1.08 -3.88 -0.56
N SER A 81 -1.18 -3.31 -1.75
CA SER A 81 -0.96 -4.07 -2.98
C SER A 81 0.48 -3.92 -3.45
N GLY A 82 1.19 -5.04 -3.58
CA GLY A 82 2.48 -5.11 -4.26
C GLY A 82 2.37 -4.95 -5.77
N ASP A 83 1.18 -5.10 -6.35
CA ASP A 83 0.94 -5.00 -7.78
C ASP A 83 0.62 -3.57 -8.21
N THR A 84 1.26 -3.09 -9.28
CA THR A 84 1.01 -1.75 -9.88
C THR A 84 -0.42 -1.55 -10.38
N ARG A 85 -1.15 -2.65 -10.67
CA ARG A 85 -2.54 -2.63 -11.17
C ARG A 85 -3.60 -2.54 -10.08
N LYS A 86 -3.21 -2.70 -8.82
CA LYS A 86 -4.13 -2.77 -7.69
C LYS A 86 -3.83 -1.62 -6.74
N GLU A 87 -4.90 -0.99 -6.28
CA GLU A 87 -4.80 0.15 -5.39
C GLU A 87 -4.41 -0.29 -3.97
N THR A 88 -3.56 0.51 -3.35
CA THR A 88 -3.24 0.40 -1.93
C THR A 88 -4.14 1.35 -1.15
N TRP A 89 -4.92 0.82 -0.21
CA TRP A 89 -5.88 1.61 0.56
C TRP A 89 -6.03 1.08 1.99
N VAL A 90 -6.36 2.00 2.90
CA VAL A 90 -6.68 1.69 4.29
C VAL A 90 -7.88 2.55 4.69
N LYS A 91 -8.85 1.94 5.37
CA LYS A 91 -10.05 2.59 5.88
C LYS A 91 -10.36 2.13 7.31
N LEU A 92 -11.08 2.98 8.03
CA LEU A 92 -11.70 2.63 9.30
C LEU A 92 -13.17 2.27 9.03
N GLU A 93 -13.57 1.09 9.44
CA GLU A 93 -14.96 0.61 9.36
C GLU A 93 -15.53 0.43 10.77
N ALA A 94 -16.85 0.52 10.94
CA ALA A 94 -17.48 0.20 12.21
C ALA A 94 -17.20 -1.26 12.61
N ASP A 95 -16.97 -1.49 13.90
CA ASP A 95 -16.92 -2.84 14.46
C ASP A 95 -18.38 -3.28 14.70
N ASP A 96 -18.97 -3.95 13.70
CA ASP A 96 -20.32 -4.56 13.78
C ASP A 96 -20.28 -5.83 14.62
#